data_AF-A0A9N9JM38-F1
#
_entry.id   AF-A0A9N9JM38-F1
#
_cell.length_a   1.000
_cell.length_b   1.000
_cell.length_c   1.000
_cell.angle_alpha   90.00
_cell.angle_beta   90.00
_cell.angle_gamma   90.00
#
_symmetry.space_group_name_H-M   'P 1'
#
loop_
_entity.id
_entity.type
_entity.pdbx_description
1 polymer ?
#
loop_
_entity_poly.entity_id
_entity_poly.type
_entity_poly.pdbx_seq_one_letter_code
_entity_poly.pdbx_strand_id
1 'polypeptide(L)'
;EHNVYGITRDTTGQYVIVFDEFSSRSSRYGKCTQCKKYNTSGAWCQSCDPFEITQGWTSGNNDIDDYIKEIQLKTTEYEHVIEWIPFDRLYNLQKVDESRLQALWLDGIRKVKSRTESHTVDLKIFDGLQVDALEFIRN
;
A
#
# COMPACT_ATOMS: atom_id res chain seq x y z
N GLU A 1 13.93 -4.25 9.15
CA GLU A 1 14.69 -3.30 8.32
C GLU A 1 15.23 -4.03 7.11
N HIS A 2 15.19 -3.40 5.93
CA HIS A 2 15.72 -3.95 4.69
C HIS A 2 17.12 -3.40 4.50
N ASN A 3 18.13 -4.27 4.47
CA ASN A 3 19.50 -3.85 4.22
C ASN A 3 19.65 -3.58 2.73
N VAL A 4 19.78 -2.32 2.33
CA VAL A 4 20.21 -1.96 0.98
C VAL A 4 21.74 -1.99 0.95
N TYR A 5 22.30 -2.81 0.08
CA TYR A 5 23.74 -3.01 -0.05
C TYR A 5 24.36 -2.16 -1.15
N GLY A 6 23.58 -1.78 -2.17
CA GLY A 6 24.06 -0.90 -3.22
C GLY A 6 23.13 -0.78 -4.43
N ILE A 7 23.58 -0.03 -5.43
CA ILE A 7 22.92 0.14 -6.73
C ILE A 7 23.96 -0.18 -7.81
N THR A 8 23.56 -0.95 -8.83
CA THR A 8 24.38 -1.28 -10.00
C THR A 8 23.63 -0.96 -11.29
N ARG A 9 24.31 -1.05 -12.44
CA ARG A 9 23.72 -0.89 -13.76
C ARG A 9 23.95 -2.16 -14.58
N ASP A 10 22.88 -2.72 -15.14
CA ASP A 10 22.98 -3.92 -15.95
C ASP A 10 23.57 -3.62 -17.35
N THR A 11 23.73 -4.66 -18.16
CA THR A 11 24.27 -4.55 -19.52
C THR A 11 23.35 -3.83 -20.50
N THR A 12 22.07 -3.66 -20.15
CA THR A 12 21.08 -2.95 -20.97
C THR A 12 21.02 -1.46 -20.63
N GLY A 13 21.68 -1.05 -19.54
CA GLY A 13 21.67 0.32 -19.03
C GLY A 13 20.62 0.56 -17.94
N GLN A 14 19.89 -0.47 -17.50
CA GLN A 14 18.90 -0.38 -16.44
C GLN A 14 19.57 -0.39 -15.07
N TYR A 15 19.12 0.47 -14.17
CA TYR A 15 19.57 0.48 -12.77
C TYR A 15 18.94 -0.67 -12.00
N VAL A 16 19.76 -1.37 -11.20
CA VAL A 16 19.38 -2.53 -10.37
C VAL A 16 19.81 -2.26 -8.93
N ILE A 17 18.92 -2.50 -7.98
CA ILE A 17 19.21 -2.33 -6.54
C ILE A 17 19.60 -3.69 -5.95
N VAL A 18 20.67 -3.72 -5.16
CA VAL A 18 21.14 -4.90 -4.41
C VAL A 18 20.76 -4.71 -2.95
N PHE A 19 19.94 -5.60 -2.41
CA PHE A 19 19.45 -5.53 -1.05
C PHE A 19 19.14 -6.92 -0.50
N ASP A 20 19.09 -7.07 0.83
CA ASP A 20 18.60 -8.29 1.46
C ASP A 20 17.12 -8.47 1.14
N GLU A 21 16.85 -9.51 0.37
CA GLU A 21 15.51 -9.89 -0.03
C GLU A 21 14.77 -10.50 1.16
N PHE A 22 14.24 -9.64 2.02
CA PHE A 22 13.24 -9.94 3.04
C PHE A 22 13.63 -11.11 3.96
N SER A 23 14.59 -10.90 4.84
CA SER A 23 15.07 -11.87 5.84
C SER A 23 13.97 -12.46 6.76
N SER A 24 12.73 -11.95 6.69
CA SER A 24 11.53 -12.44 7.37
C SER A 24 10.82 -13.61 6.67
N ARG A 25 11.30 -14.09 5.52
CA ARG A 25 10.68 -15.23 4.81
C ARG A 25 10.57 -16.46 5.71
N SER A 26 9.36 -17.04 5.82
CA SER A 26 9.11 -18.18 6.70
C SER A 26 8.19 -19.22 6.06
N SER A 27 8.55 -20.50 6.22
CA SER A 27 7.72 -21.62 5.74
C SER A 27 6.32 -21.65 6.35
N ARG A 28 6.16 -21.06 7.54
CA ARG A 28 4.87 -20.97 8.23
C ARG A 28 3.81 -20.17 7.46
N TYR A 29 4.25 -19.27 6.57
CA TYR A 29 3.38 -18.40 5.78
C TYR A 29 3.06 -18.95 4.39
N GLY A 30 3.54 -20.16 4.08
CA GLY A 30 3.42 -20.75 2.75
C GLY A 30 4.38 -20.13 1.73
N LYS A 31 4.24 -20.55 0.49
CA LYS A 31 5.05 -20.08 -0.64
C LYS A 31 4.26 -19.07 -1.47
N CYS A 32 4.95 -18.03 -1.92
CA CYS A 32 4.43 -17.10 -2.90
C CYS A 32 4.10 -17.84 -4.20
N THR A 33 2.94 -17.56 -4.78
CA THR A 33 2.49 -18.17 -6.04
C THR A 33 3.35 -17.71 -7.23
N GLN A 34 3.90 -16.51 -7.19
CA GLN A 34 4.74 -15.94 -8.25
C GLN A 34 6.19 -16.43 -8.15
N CYS A 35 6.93 -16.03 -7.10
CA CYS A 35 8.37 -16.32 -7.02
C CYS A 35 8.72 -17.69 -6.40
N LYS A 36 7.73 -18.46 -5.91
CA LYS A 36 7.89 -19.78 -5.27
C LYS A 36 8.75 -19.82 -4.00
N LYS A 37 9.30 -18.68 -3.56
CA LYS A 37 9.97 -18.51 -2.26
C LYS A 37 8.93 -18.42 -1.14
N TYR A 38 9.35 -18.63 0.10
CA TYR A 38 8.47 -18.46 1.26
C TYR A 38 7.99 -17.01 1.38
N ASN A 39 6.74 -16.84 1.82
CA ASN A 39 6.16 -15.54 2.10
C ASN A 39 6.85 -14.87 3.30
N THR A 40 6.81 -13.55 3.34
CA THR A 40 7.41 -12.71 4.39
C THR A 40 6.42 -12.48 5.54
N SER A 41 5.12 -12.55 5.26
CA SER A 41 4.05 -12.60 6.24
C SER A 41 2.89 -13.47 5.73
N GLY A 42 1.86 -13.69 6.55
CA GLY A 42 0.67 -14.45 6.17
C GLY A 42 0.05 -13.89 4.89
N ALA A 43 -0.02 -14.71 3.83
CA ALA A 43 -0.49 -14.32 2.50
C ALA A 43 0.17 -13.05 1.92
N TRP A 44 1.40 -12.73 2.33
CA TRP A 44 2.15 -11.58 1.82
C TRP A 44 3.58 -11.97 1.42
N CYS A 45 3.90 -11.72 0.16
CA CYS A 45 5.24 -11.75 -0.38
C CYS A 45 5.67 -10.32 -0.71
N GLN A 46 6.48 -9.72 0.17
CA GLN A 46 6.92 -8.34 0.01
C GLN A 46 7.75 -8.10 -1.28
N SER A 47 8.25 -9.15 -1.93
CA SER A 47 8.96 -9.04 -3.23
C SER A 47 8.04 -9.01 -4.44
N CYS A 48 6.79 -9.47 -4.31
CA CYS A 48 5.89 -9.68 -5.45
C CYS A 48 4.62 -8.85 -5.30
N ASP A 49 3.99 -8.90 -4.13
CA ASP A 49 2.65 -8.35 -3.94
C ASP A 49 2.57 -6.83 -4.04
N PRO A 50 3.54 -6.03 -3.56
CA PRO A 50 3.52 -4.58 -3.77
C PRO A 50 3.47 -4.19 -5.24
N PHE A 51 4.21 -4.91 -6.10
CA PHE A 51 4.22 -4.66 -7.53
C PHE A 51 2.88 -5.03 -8.16
N GLU A 52 2.35 -6.21 -7.84
CA GLU A 52 1.03 -6.66 -8.34
C GLU A 52 -0.09 -5.67 -7.97
N ILE A 53 -0.12 -5.18 -6.74
CA ILE A 53 -1.17 -4.25 -6.26
C ILE A 53 -1.04 -2.87 -6.89
N THR A 54 0.18 -2.45 -7.23
CA THR A 54 0.42 -1.14 -7.84
C THR A 54 0.33 -1.17 -9.38
N GLN A 55 0.18 -2.35 -9.99
CA GLN A 55 -0.03 -2.46 -11.43
C GLN A 55 -1.49 -2.14 -11.80
N GLY A 56 -1.68 -1.22 -12.75
CA GLY A 56 -2.94 -1.07 -13.47
C GLY A 56 -3.92 -0.02 -12.93
N TRP A 57 -3.61 0.68 -11.85
CA TRP A 57 -4.39 1.84 -11.41
C TRP A 57 -3.50 3.09 -11.25
N THR A 58 -4.10 4.26 -11.48
CA THR A 58 -3.51 5.58 -11.26
C THR A 58 -4.62 6.50 -10.76
N SER A 59 -4.31 7.36 -9.80
CA SER A 59 -5.23 8.41 -9.35
C SER A 59 -5.36 9.56 -10.35
N GLY A 60 -4.50 9.60 -11.38
CA GLY A 60 -4.29 10.77 -12.24
C GLY A 60 -3.37 11.83 -11.62
N ASN A 61 -2.87 11.62 -10.40
CA ASN A 61 -1.89 12.46 -9.72
C ASN A 61 -0.63 11.63 -9.42
N ASN A 62 0.47 11.95 -10.11
CA ASN A 62 1.72 11.21 -10.01
C ASN A 62 2.32 11.24 -8.59
N ASP A 63 2.22 12.36 -7.87
CA ASP A 63 2.79 12.49 -6.52
C ASP A 63 2.07 11.58 -5.53
N ILE A 64 0.74 11.48 -5.63
CA ILE A 64 -0.08 10.57 -4.83
C ILE A 64 0.23 9.11 -5.20
N ASP A 65 0.32 8.81 -6.50
CA ASP A 65 0.60 7.46 -6.97
C ASP A 65 1.97 6.96 -6.50
N ASP A 66 3.00 7.79 -6.61
CA ASP A 66 4.36 7.46 -6.19
C ASP A 66 4.46 7.30 -4.68
N TYR A 67 3.74 8.12 -3.91
CA TYR A 67 3.64 7.97 -2.47
C TYR A 67 2.96 6.65 -2.05
N ILE A 68 1.83 6.30 -2.68
CA ILE A 68 1.15 5.03 -2.37
C ILE A 68 2.06 3.85 -2.71
N LYS A 69 2.78 3.89 -3.84
CA LYS A 69 3.78 2.87 -4.20
C LYS A 69 4.89 2.77 -3.16
N GLU A 70 5.40 3.90 -2.66
CA GLU A 70 6.45 3.93 -1.63
C GLU A 70 5.99 3.21 -0.35
N ILE A 71 4.78 3.51 0.14
CA ILE A 71 4.24 2.82 1.31
C ILE A 71 4.08 1.33 1.03
N GLN A 72 3.46 0.98 -0.10
CA GLN A 72 3.23 -0.41 -0.49
C GLN A 72 4.51 -1.25 -0.49
N LEU A 73 5.62 -0.69 -1.00
CA LEU A 73 6.93 -1.35 -1.00
C LEU A 73 7.48 -1.57 0.43
N LYS A 74 7.18 -0.64 1.35
CA LYS A 74 7.59 -0.74 2.76
C LYS A 74 6.68 -1.67 3.58
N THR A 75 5.45 -1.92 3.13
CA THR A 75 4.49 -2.78 3.84
C THR A 75 5.00 -4.22 3.99
N THR A 76 5.04 -4.70 5.23
CA THR A 76 5.54 -6.04 5.58
C THR A 76 4.45 -7.09 5.74
N GLU A 77 3.18 -6.69 5.81
CA GLU A 77 2.04 -7.54 6.13
C GLU A 77 0.83 -7.24 5.26
N TYR A 78 0.06 -8.27 4.91
CA TYR A 78 -1.13 -8.15 4.05
C TYR A 78 -2.16 -7.18 4.61
N GLU A 79 -2.36 -7.14 5.93
CA GLU A 79 -3.32 -6.27 6.59
C GLU A 79 -2.90 -4.79 6.64
N HIS A 80 -1.61 -4.47 6.48
CA HIS A 80 -1.09 -3.10 6.54
C HIS A 80 -0.95 -2.45 5.16
N VAL A 81 -1.54 -3.09 4.15
CA VAL A 81 -1.56 -2.60 2.77
C VAL A 81 -2.54 -1.45 2.64
N ILE A 82 -2.07 -0.31 2.11
CA ILE A 82 -2.94 0.84 1.79
C ILE A 82 -3.64 0.60 0.45
N GLU A 83 -4.96 0.44 0.46
CA GLU A 83 -5.73 0.24 -0.76
C GLU A 83 -6.36 1.53 -1.28
N TRP A 84 -6.49 1.61 -2.61
CA TRP A 84 -7.33 2.62 -3.23
C TRP A 84 -8.80 2.27 -2.98
N ILE A 85 -9.53 3.16 -2.28
CA ILE A 85 -10.95 2.98 -1.98
C ILE A 85 -11.77 3.81 -2.97
N PRO A 86 -12.55 3.19 -3.88
CA PRO A 86 -13.45 3.93 -4.75
C PRO A 86 -14.47 4.71 -3.92
N PHE A 87 -14.71 5.98 -4.29
CA PHE A 87 -15.53 6.89 -3.49
C PHE A 87 -16.98 6.42 -3.33
N ASP A 88 -17.52 5.66 -4.29
CA ASP A 88 -18.85 5.04 -4.24
C ASP A 88 -18.96 3.88 -3.23
N ARG A 89 -17.84 3.41 -2.68
CA ARG A 89 -17.80 2.46 -1.54
C ARG A 89 -17.89 3.16 -0.18
N LEU A 90 -17.95 4.49 -0.16
CA LEU A 90 -18.15 5.31 1.03
C LEU A 90 -19.60 5.78 1.07
N TYR A 91 -20.36 5.27 2.06
CA TYR A 91 -21.78 5.54 2.20
C TYR A 91 -22.06 6.47 3.39
N ASN A 92 -23.21 7.15 3.37
CA ASN A 92 -23.64 8.06 4.44
C ASN A 92 -22.56 9.08 4.86
N LEU A 93 -22.00 9.83 3.91
CA LEU A 93 -21.04 10.88 4.23
C LEU A 93 -21.70 11.95 5.12
N GLN A 94 -21.11 12.18 6.29
CA GLN A 94 -21.54 13.17 7.26
C GLN A 94 -20.40 14.14 7.54
N LYS A 95 -20.69 15.45 7.53
CA LYS A 95 -19.70 16.47 7.86
C LYS A 95 -19.45 16.47 9.37
N VAL A 96 -18.19 16.29 9.77
CA VAL A 96 -17.76 16.42 11.18
C VAL A 96 -17.32 17.86 11.44
N ASP A 97 -16.50 18.41 10.54
CA ASP A 97 -16.11 19.83 10.51
C ASP A 97 -15.73 20.25 9.08
N GLU A 98 -15.18 21.45 8.89
CA GLU A 98 -14.78 21.96 7.58
C GLU A 98 -13.75 21.09 6.85
N SER A 99 -12.90 20.40 7.60
CA SER A 99 -11.78 19.61 7.07
C SER A 99 -12.02 18.10 7.15
N ARG A 100 -13.10 17.65 7.80
CA ARG A 100 -13.35 16.23 8.08
C ARG A 100 -14.78 15.81 7.78
N LEU A 101 -14.90 14.67 7.12
CA LEU A 101 -16.13 13.92 6.98
C LEU A 101 -15.99 12.58 7.70
N GLN A 102 -17.12 11.94 7.96
CA GLN A 102 -17.21 10.55 8.38
C GLN A 102 -18.06 9.80 7.38
N ALA A 103 -17.72 8.55 7.10
CA ALA A 103 -18.47 7.70 6.18
C ALA A 103 -18.47 6.25 6.66
N LEU A 104 -19.43 5.48 6.18
CA LEU A 104 -19.43 4.03 6.30
C LEU A 104 -18.70 3.45 5.09
N TRP A 105 -17.53 2.83 5.30
CA TRP A 105 -16.84 2.09 4.27
C TRP A 105 -17.45 0.69 4.14
N LEU A 106 -18.10 0.45 3.01
CA LEU A 106 -18.91 -0.75 2.78
C LEU A 106 -18.08 -2.04 2.66
N ASP A 107 -16.84 -1.95 2.18
CA ASP A 107 -15.99 -3.15 2.01
C ASP A 107 -15.34 -3.62 3.31
N GLY A 108 -15.29 -2.77 4.34
CA GLY A 108 -14.56 -3.05 5.57
C GLY A 108 -13.06 -3.21 5.35
N ILE A 109 -12.33 -3.55 6.40
CA ILE A 109 -10.87 -3.68 6.41
C ILE A 109 -10.45 -5.06 5.90
N ARG A 110 -9.44 -5.11 5.04
CA ARG A 110 -8.86 -6.37 4.54
C ARG A 110 -8.27 -7.25 5.67
N LYS A 111 -8.42 -8.57 5.53
CA LYS A 111 -7.80 -9.63 6.33
C LYS A 111 -7.29 -10.73 5.41
N VAL A 112 -6.32 -11.53 5.85
CA VAL A 112 -5.73 -12.62 5.03
C VAL A 112 -6.78 -13.56 4.40
N LYS A 113 -7.92 -13.79 5.06
CA LYS A 113 -8.96 -14.74 4.59
C LYS A 113 -10.28 -14.09 4.20
N SER A 114 -10.49 -12.81 4.49
CA SER A 114 -11.79 -12.13 4.33
C SER A 114 -11.62 -10.62 4.42
N ARG A 115 -12.73 -9.88 4.43
CA ARG A 115 -12.76 -8.51 4.93
C ARG A 115 -13.57 -8.46 6.23
N THR A 116 -13.42 -7.40 7.00
CA THR A 116 -14.35 -7.13 8.10
C THR A 116 -15.71 -6.72 7.56
N GLU A 117 -16.70 -6.62 8.45
CA GLU A 117 -17.93 -5.89 8.14
C GLU A 117 -17.62 -4.41 7.85
N SER A 118 -18.63 -3.71 7.33
CA SER A 118 -18.55 -2.28 7.05
C SER A 118 -18.06 -1.51 8.28
N HIS A 119 -17.19 -0.54 8.07
CA HIS A 119 -16.52 0.17 9.15
C HIS A 119 -16.71 1.68 8.99
N THR A 120 -16.99 2.37 10.10
CA THR A 120 -17.01 3.85 10.10
C THR A 120 -15.58 4.36 9.99
N VAL A 121 -15.35 5.25 9.03
CA VAL A 121 -14.04 5.84 8.75
C VAL A 121 -14.14 7.36 8.73
N ASP A 122 -13.07 8.01 9.17
CA ASP A 122 -12.92 9.46 9.06
C ASP A 122 -12.16 9.79 7.77
N LEU A 123 -12.70 10.73 7.00
CA LEU A 123 -12.15 11.24 5.75
C LEU A 123 -11.66 12.66 5.99
N LYS A 124 -10.43 12.97 5.60
CA LYS A 124 -9.91 14.33 5.63
C LYS A 124 -10.05 14.95 4.23
N ILE A 125 -10.77 16.07 4.14
CA ILE A 125 -10.93 16.83 2.90
C ILE A 125 -9.72 17.75 2.74
N PHE A 126 -9.18 17.82 1.53
CA PHE A 126 -8.14 18.77 1.16
C PHE A 126 -8.73 19.77 0.16
N ASP A 127 -8.83 21.04 0.54
CA ASP A 127 -9.31 22.09 -0.34
C ASP A 127 -8.23 22.44 -1.38
N GLY A 128 -8.39 21.92 -2.60
CA GLY A 128 -8.08 22.55 -3.90
C GLY A 128 -6.71 23.18 -4.21
N LEU A 129 -5.77 23.39 -3.30
CA LEU A 129 -4.54 24.16 -3.54
C LEU A 129 -3.37 23.61 -2.72
N GLN A 130 -2.38 23.05 -3.43
CA GLN A 130 -0.97 22.98 -3.04
C GLN A 130 -0.69 22.58 -1.58
N VAL A 131 -1.41 21.61 -1.04
CA VAL A 131 -0.94 20.92 0.16
C VAL A 131 -0.01 19.84 -0.36
N ASP A 132 1.28 20.03 -0.14
CA ASP A 132 2.30 19.03 -0.43
C ASP A 132 1.90 17.77 0.35
N ALA A 133 1.18 16.85 -0.30
CA ALA A 133 0.64 15.65 0.33
C ALA A 133 1.77 14.84 1.00
N LEU A 134 3.01 15.05 0.52
CA LEU A 134 4.25 14.52 1.06
C LEU A 134 4.65 15.08 2.44
N GLU A 135 4.31 16.33 2.79
CA GLU A 135 4.62 16.90 4.10
C GLU A 135 3.73 16.33 5.21
N PHE A 136 2.48 15.99 4.90
CA PHE A 136 1.51 15.57 5.93
C PHE A 136 1.63 14.08 6.29
N ILE A 137 2.01 13.21 5.35
CA ILE A 137 2.08 11.75 5.60
C ILE A 137 3.46 11.32 6.16
N ARG A 138 4.31 12.30 6.52
CA ARG A 138 5.56 12.09 7.26
C ARG A 138 5.42 12.32 8.77
N ASN A 139 4.26 12.79 9.25
CA ASN A 139 3.93 12.98 10.67
C ASN A 139 2.96 11.91 11.19
#